data_AF-A0AAW1IW01-F1
#
_entry.id   AF-A0AAW1IW01-F1
#
_cell.length_a   1.000
_cell.length_b   1.000
_cell.length_c   1.000
_cell.angle_alpha   90.00
_cell.angle_beta   90.00
_cell.angle_gamma   90.00
#
_symmetry.space_group_name_H-M   'P 1'
#
loop_
_entity.id
_entity.type
_entity.pdbx_description
1 polymer ?
#
loop_
_entity_poly.entity_id
_entity_poly.type
_entity_poly.pdbx_seq_one_letter_code
_entity_poly.pdbx_strand_id
1 'polypeptide(L)'
;MEICSHISRIKVTFVVYVLIVNIIIIVENVRSEASPMLENISSSCLTKQSVLGGEHMVCVNATPSYFQYSGLKLNRSHWLTCVRCNLNVIKESTFNFPKNNVSYLNLTDNNILTIEPYSFGKFHILKFLSLKRNPIETIDAKAFNGLRRLLHLDLSFNRFKIVRSNTFAELESLDILNLNWNNITYIHNDAFVGLMNLKYLYLNYNKIKTLLADSFKHLTNLKILYLENNRIREIHPVAFNNLRNLNYLYLNNNSISYLVQYNFKQLSSLVDLQLRSNSLSEIQTSSFNGLSGLKFLYLGQNNLTRIQPYGLIGLNSLLILDLIGNNFKQFSLDNFKNMNSLTTLWLEKNKLRSITVNEDSDPLPALKILDMIDNSLRSFNYKLLSEKLPNIQDILIGKNRWNCDFLLKMYNYYSVRNVSVCLDAKCNANETDQFIKTNCSNVSFHRDSKGRQHHPGEKTGIIEDDEEDAEQNDFVLDSEVVNNGGSNNFNISNLSIGVLLLLLRTTTTTTTNG
;
A
#
# COMPACT_ATOMS: atom_id res chain seq x y z
N MET A 1 38.13 -90.22 23.41
CA MET A 1 37.62 -89.28 22.38
C MET A 1 36.23 -88.73 22.69
N GLU A 2 35.38 -89.42 23.47
CA GLU A 2 34.03 -88.91 23.81
C GLU A 2 34.00 -87.76 24.84
N ILE A 3 34.98 -87.66 25.74
CA ILE A 3 35.03 -86.57 26.74
C ILE A 3 35.37 -85.20 26.11
N CYS A 4 36.18 -85.18 25.04
CA CYS A 4 36.49 -83.93 24.31
C CYS A 4 35.31 -83.43 23.46
N SER A 5 34.43 -84.33 23.00
CA SER A 5 33.20 -83.98 22.26
C SER A 5 32.16 -83.32 23.17
N HIS A 6 32.02 -83.78 24.42
CA HIS A 6 31.11 -83.17 25.40
C HIS A 6 31.59 -81.82 25.91
N ILE A 7 32.90 -81.62 26.14
CA ILE A 7 33.44 -80.32 26.56
C ILE A 7 33.35 -79.28 25.43
N SER A 8 33.51 -79.70 24.17
CA SER A 8 33.30 -78.83 23.00
C SER A 8 31.84 -78.41 22.84
N ARG A 9 30.89 -79.35 22.96
CA ARG A 9 29.45 -79.02 22.92
C ARG A 9 29.01 -78.13 24.07
N ILE A 10 29.48 -78.37 25.30
CA ILE A 10 29.15 -77.52 26.47
C ILE A 10 29.71 -76.11 26.29
N LYS A 11 30.93 -75.94 25.75
CA LYS A 11 31.49 -74.62 25.44
C LYS A 11 30.70 -73.88 24.36
N VAL A 12 30.26 -74.56 23.30
CA VAL A 12 29.46 -73.95 22.23
C VAL A 12 28.07 -73.57 22.76
N THR A 13 27.41 -74.44 23.52
CA THR A 13 26.10 -74.13 24.11
C THR A 13 26.18 -73.00 25.14
N PHE A 14 27.26 -72.93 25.94
CA PHE A 14 27.47 -71.84 26.90
C PHE A 14 27.77 -70.50 26.21
N VAL A 15 28.58 -70.50 25.14
CA VAL A 15 28.86 -69.29 24.35
C VAL A 15 27.61 -68.80 23.62
N VAL A 16 26.79 -69.70 23.06
CA VAL A 16 25.50 -69.34 22.44
C VAL A 16 24.51 -68.83 23.48
N TYR A 17 24.47 -69.42 24.68
CA TYR A 17 23.62 -68.95 25.77
C TYR A 17 24.05 -67.56 26.26
N VAL A 18 25.35 -67.31 26.42
CA VAL A 18 25.89 -65.99 26.79
C VAL A 18 25.66 -64.95 25.67
N LEU A 19 25.74 -65.34 24.40
CA LEU A 19 25.39 -64.45 23.27
C LEU A 19 23.89 -64.12 23.24
N ILE A 20 23.02 -65.11 23.47
CA ILE A 20 21.56 -64.90 23.53
C ILE A 20 21.19 -64.04 24.73
N VAL A 21 21.78 -64.28 25.90
CA VAL A 21 21.54 -63.46 27.10
C VAL A 21 22.08 -62.04 26.90
N ASN A 22 23.26 -61.85 26.30
CA ASN A 22 23.76 -60.52 25.97
C ASN A 22 22.91 -59.83 24.90
N ILE A 23 22.38 -60.54 23.90
CA ILE A 23 21.45 -59.97 22.91
C ILE A 23 20.12 -59.62 23.59
N ILE A 24 19.61 -60.43 24.51
CA ILE A 24 18.39 -60.13 25.28
C ILE A 24 18.64 -58.93 26.19
N ILE A 25 19.78 -58.83 26.87
CA ILE A 25 20.16 -57.67 27.69
C ILE A 25 20.38 -56.43 26.83
N ILE A 26 20.96 -56.53 25.64
CA ILE A 26 21.10 -55.41 24.70
C ILE A 26 19.73 -55.02 24.15
N VAL A 27 18.86 -55.97 23.84
CA VAL A 27 17.49 -55.70 23.37
C VAL A 27 16.65 -55.13 24.51
N GLU A 28 16.79 -55.58 25.76
CA GLU A 28 16.13 -55.02 26.93
C GLU A 28 16.71 -53.65 27.31
N ASN A 29 18.02 -53.43 27.20
CA ASN A 29 18.65 -52.12 27.40
C ASN A 29 18.23 -51.15 26.30
N VAL A 30 18.20 -51.57 25.02
CA VAL A 30 17.65 -50.79 23.90
C VAL A 30 16.14 -50.58 24.06
N ARG A 31 15.39 -51.51 24.66
CA ARG A 31 13.95 -51.37 24.96
C ARG A 31 13.70 -50.51 26.22
N SER A 32 14.67 -50.41 27.11
CA SER A 32 14.67 -49.50 28.27
C SER A 32 15.11 -48.08 27.87
N GLU A 33 16.00 -47.93 26.88
CA GLU A 33 16.34 -46.68 26.22
C GLU A 33 15.29 -46.28 25.14
N ALA A 34 14.49 -47.23 24.65
CA ALA A 34 13.35 -47.02 23.75
C ALA A 34 11.99 -47.06 24.46
N SER A 35 11.98 -46.86 25.78
CA SER A 35 10.80 -46.29 26.43
C SER A 35 10.95 -44.78 26.32
N PRO A 36 10.19 -44.09 25.46
CA PRO A 36 10.16 -42.65 25.57
C PRO A 36 9.65 -42.39 26.98
N MET A 37 10.46 -41.71 27.81
CA MET A 37 9.96 -41.18 29.06
C MET A 37 8.67 -40.45 28.71
N LEU A 38 7.55 -40.98 29.22
CA LEU A 38 6.31 -40.23 29.31
C LEU A 38 6.60 -39.08 30.27
N GLU A 39 7.25 -38.04 29.78
CA GLU A 39 7.11 -36.70 30.34
C GLU A 39 5.67 -36.30 30.08
N ASN A 40 4.84 -36.65 31.05
CA ASN A 40 3.43 -36.38 31.05
C ASN A 40 3.20 -34.92 31.46
N ILE A 41 3.55 -33.96 30.60
CA ILE A 41 3.01 -32.58 30.60
C ILE A 41 2.75 -32.12 29.14
N SER A 42 1.51 -32.24 28.69
CA SER A 42 0.80 -31.29 27.79
C SER A 42 1.23 -31.06 26.32
N SER A 43 2.21 -31.76 25.75
CA SER A 43 2.55 -31.58 24.32
C SER A 43 1.70 -32.50 23.43
N SER A 44 0.69 -31.96 22.74
CA SER A 44 -0.27 -32.82 22.05
C SER A 44 -0.99 -32.12 20.91
N CYS A 45 -1.09 -32.79 19.76
CA CYS A 45 -1.92 -32.38 18.64
C CYS A 45 -3.34 -32.91 18.82
N LEU A 46 -4.11 -32.31 19.76
CA LEU A 46 -5.38 -32.87 20.24
C LEU A 46 -6.62 -32.37 19.52
N THR A 47 -6.56 -31.21 18.87
CA THR A 47 -7.76 -30.64 18.23
C THR A 47 -7.78 -31.04 16.78
N LYS A 48 -8.82 -31.78 16.39
CA LYS A 48 -9.11 -32.16 15.01
C LYS A 48 -10.41 -31.51 14.58
N GLN A 49 -10.33 -30.54 13.67
CA GLN A 49 -11.49 -29.97 13.01
C GLN A 49 -11.52 -30.42 11.56
N SER A 50 -12.67 -30.86 11.05
CA SER A 50 -12.81 -31.18 9.64
C SER A 50 -12.61 -29.92 8.80
N VAL A 51 -11.78 -30.00 7.76
CA VAL A 51 -11.55 -28.94 6.77
C VAL A 51 -11.64 -29.52 5.36
N LEU A 52 -11.74 -28.64 4.36
CA LEU A 52 -11.87 -29.08 2.96
C LEU A 52 -10.68 -29.97 2.56
N GLY A 53 -10.93 -31.26 2.34
CA GLY A 53 -9.93 -32.23 1.93
C GLY A 53 -9.13 -32.92 3.04
N GLY A 54 -9.41 -32.69 4.33
CA GLY A 54 -8.78 -33.42 5.45
C GLY A 54 -9.12 -32.85 6.83
N GLU A 55 -8.15 -32.85 7.77
CA GLU A 55 -8.34 -32.34 9.14
C GLU A 55 -7.38 -31.18 9.43
N HIS A 56 -7.83 -30.23 10.24
CA HIS A 56 -7.00 -29.22 10.89
C HIS A 56 -6.56 -29.73 12.25
N MET A 57 -5.25 -29.91 12.38
CA MET A 57 -4.59 -30.33 13.60
C MET A 57 -3.95 -29.14 14.29
N VAL A 58 -4.28 -28.96 15.58
CA VAL A 58 -3.65 -27.95 16.43
C VAL A 58 -2.77 -28.63 17.47
N CYS A 59 -1.48 -28.33 17.41
CA CYS A 59 -0.46 -28.81 18.32
C CYS A 59 -0.09 -27.70 19.29
N VAL A 60 -0.15 -28.00 20.58
CA VAL A 60 0.22 -27.07 21.65
C VAL A 60 1.46 -27.62 22.36
N ASN A 61 2.43 -26.75 22.63
CA ASN A 61 3.68 -27.09 23.33
C ASN A 61 4.46 -28.27 22.71
N ALA A 62 4.26 -28.54 21.41
CA ALA A 62 4.93 -29.65 20.73
C ALA A 62 6.43 -29.38 20.52
N THR A 63 7.23 -30.43 20.66
CA THR A 63 8.69 -30.39 20.47
C THR A 63 9.08 -30.94 19.10
N PRO A 64 10.31 -30.69 18.61
CA PRO A 64 10.82 -31.30 17.39
C PRO A 64 10.74 -32.83 17.42
N SER A 65 11.06 -33.46 18.57
CA SER A 65 10.99 -34.91 18.75
C SER A 65 9.56 -35.45 18.57
N TYR A 66 8.55 -34.69 19.01
CA TYR A 66 7.15 -35.08 18.76
C TYR A 66 6.86 -35.17 17.26
N PHE A 67 7.26 -34.18 16.47
CA PHE A 67 7.02 -34.21 15.02
C PHE A 67 7.84 -35.26 14.26
N GLN A 68 8.99 -35.66 14.82
CA GLN A 68 9.84 -36.72 14.27
C GLN A 68 9.30 -38.12 14.54
N TYR A 69 8.78 -38.38 15.76
CA TYR A 69 8.50 -39.74 16.24
C TYR A 69 7.02 -40.02 16.57
N SER A 70 6.13 -39.02 16.50
CA SER A 70 4.69 -39.20 16.81
C SER A 70 3.95 -40.20 15.93
N GLY A 71 4.52 -40.60 14.79
CA GLY A 71 3.87 -41.52 13.85
C GLY A 71 2.58 -40.96 13.23
N LEU A 72 2.38 -39.64 13.24
CA LEU A 72 1.20 -38.98 12.67
C LEU A 72 1.02 -39.36 11.19
N LYS A 73 -0.06 -40.09 10.88
CA LYS A 73 -0.39 -40.51 9.50
C LYS A 73 -1.30 -39.49 8.82
N LEU A 74 -0.71 -38.64 7.98
CA LEU A 74 -1.42 -37.57 7.27
C LEU A 74 -1.93 -38.06 5.91
N ASN A 75 -2.95 -38.94 5.94
CA ASN A 75 -3.41 -39.66 4.75
C ASN A 75 -4.21 -38.81 3.73
N ARG A 76 -4.56 -37.56 4.08
CA ARG A 76 -5.35 -36.60 3.29
C ARG A 76 -4.70 -35.21 3.35
N SER A 77 -5.26 -34.18 2.72
CA SER A 77 -4.73 -32.81 2.82
C SER A 77 -5.04 -32.20 4.18
N HIS A 78 -4.03 -32.01 5.03
CA HIS A 78 -4.20 -31.50 6.39
C HIS A 78 -3.76 -30.06 6.55
N TRP A 79 -4.36 -29.37 7.52
CA TRP A 79 -3.86 -28.12 8.07
C TRP A 79 -3.16 -28.41 9.39
N LEU A 80 -2.00 -27.81 9.61
CA LEU A 80 -1.21 -27.98 10.83
C LEU A 80 -0.94 -26.61 11.44
N THR A 81 -1.28 -26.44 12.71
CA THR A 81 -0.99 -25.22 13.47
C THR A 81 -0.22 -25.56 14.73
N CYS A 82 0.87 -24.84 14.96
CA CYS A 82 1.72 -25.01 16.13
C CYS A 82 1.63 -23.77 17.02
N VAL A 83 1.10 -23.94 18.23
CA VAL A 83 0.93 -22.86 19.21
C VAL A 83 1.89 -23.11 20.36
N ARG A 84 2.78 -22.14 20.62
CA ARG A 84 3.81 -22.22 21.68
C ARG A 84 4.68 -23.48 21.58
N CYS A 85 4.96 -23.92 20.36
CA CYS A 85 5.83 -25.06 20.13
C CYS A 85 7.29 -24.67 20.34
N ASN A 86 8.08 -25.60 20.87
CA ASN A 86 9.49 -25.37 21.17
C ASN A 86 10.37 -25.59 19.92
N LEU A 87 10.15 -24.77 18.88
CA LEU A 87 10.79 -24.90 17.56
C LEU A 87 11.84 -23.82 17.33
N ASN A 88 12.89 -23.74 18.15
CA ASN A 88 13.91 -22.70 17.98
C ASN A 88 14.66 -22.81 16.62
N VAL A 89 14.81 -24.03 16.11
CA VAL A 89 15.42 -24.30 14.80
C VAL A 89 14.52 -25.25 14.02
N ILE A 90 14.23 -24.90 12.76
CA ILE A 90 13.59 -25.81 11.81
C ILE A 90 14.68 -26.40 10.92
N LYS A 91 14.66 -27.73 10.82
CA LYS A 91 15.56 -28.54 9.99
C LYS A 91 14.71 -29.40 9.05
N GLU A 92 15.33 -29.97 8.02
CA GLU A 92 14.65 -30.89 7.09
C GLU A 92 14.00 -32.09 7.82
N SER A 93 14.58 -32.52 8.94
CA SER A 93 14.06 -33.60 9.76
C SER A 93 12.97 -33.18 10.75
N THR A 94 12.72 -31.89 10.97
CA THR A 94 11.76 -31.42 12.00
C THR A 94 10.35 -31.96 11.74
N PHE A 95 9.85 -31.88 10.50
CA PHE A 95 8.51 -32.33 10.13
C PHE A 95 8.57 -33.61 9.28
N ASN A 96 9.02 -34.71 9.88
CA ASN A 96 9.23 -35.98 9.18
C ASN A 96 7.98 -36.87 9.15
N PHE A 97 6.86 -36.34 8.68
CA PHE A 97 5.62 -37.10 8.56
C PHE A 97 5.66 -38.06 7.36
N PRO A 98 5.18 -39.31 7.48
CA PRO A 98 4.97 -40.19 6.32
C PRO A 98 4.06 -39.54 5.27
N LYS A 99 4.50 -39.50 4.00
CA LYS A 99 3.86 -38.84 2.84
C LYS A 99 3.69 -37.30 2.91
N ASN A 100 3.68 -36.72 4.10
CA ASN A 100 3.55 -35.28 4.38
C ASN A 100 2.54 -34.53 3.47
N ASN A 101 1.26 -34.85 3.62
CA ASN A 101 0.16 -34.17 2.92
C ASN A 101 -0.34 -32.92 3.66
N VAL A 102 0.54 -32.10 4.24
CA VAL A 102 0.13 -30.82 4.83
C VAL A 102 0.07 -29.75 3.73
N SER A 103 -1.10 -29.11 3.58
CA SER A 103 -1.30 -28.02 2.60
C SER A 103 -1.31 -26.63 3.23
N TYR A 104 -1.49 -26.54 4.55
CA TYR A 104 -1.46 -25.31 5.33
C TYR A 104 -0.64 -25.53 6.59
N LEU A 105 0.45 -24.77 6.75
CA LEU A 105 1.31 -24.82 7.93
C LEU A 105 1.38 -23.44 8.59
N ASN A 106 0.93 -23.37 9.84
CA ASN A 106 0.98 -22.15 10.63
C ASN A 106 1.88 -22.33 11.86
N LEU A 107 3.00 -21.61 11.84
CA LEU A 107 4.02 -21.55 12.88
C LEU A 107 4.12 -20.12 13.47
N THR A 108 3.02 -19.37 13.41
CA THR A 108 2.95 -18.00 13.96
C THR A 108 3.17 -17.98 15.46
N ASP A 109 3.79 -16.91 15.97
CA ASP A 109 3.98 -16.69 17.41
C ASP A 109 4.71 -17.86 18.10
N ASN A 110 5.80 -18.31 17.49
CA ASN A 110 6.75 -19.24 18.09
C ASN A 110 8.10 -18.53 18.32
N ASN A 111 9.09 -19.26 18.85
CA ASN A 111 10.43 -18.73 19.10
C ASN A 111 11.45 -19.21 18.03
N ILE A 112 11.02 -19.33 16.77
CA ILE A 112 11.89 -19.80 15.68
C ILE A 112 12.96 -18.74 15.40
N LEU A 113 14.23 -19.13 15.56
CA LEU A 113 15.39 -18.28 15.32
C LEU A 113 16.03 -18.58 13.96
N THR A 114 16.03 -19.84 13.55
CA THR A 114 16.79 -20.31 12.38
C THR A 114 15.97 -21.32 11.58
N ILE A 115 16.05 -21.18 10.25
CA ILE A 115 15.49 -22.11 9.28
C ILE A 115 16.66 -22.61 8.43
N GLU A 116 17.01 -23.88 8.59
CA GLU A 116 18.11 -24.52 7.86
C GLU A 116 17.71 -24.81 6.40
N PRO A 117 18.68 -25.07 5.50
CA PRO A 117 18.40 -25.55 4.15
C PRO A 117 17.41 -26.72 4.11
N TYR A 118 16.52 -26.74 3.12
CA TYR A 118 15.56 -27.83 2.88
C TYR A 118 14.57 -28.10 4.03
N SER A 119 14.46 -27.19 5.01
CA SER A 119 13.56 -27.30 6.17
C SER A 119 12.12 -27.68 5.84
N PHE A 120 11.63 -27.23 4.69
CA PHE A 120 10.28 -27.52 4.23
C PHE A 120 10.22 -28.42 2.99
N GLY A 121 11.33 -29.05 2.59
CA GLY A 121 11.45 -29.80 1.33
C GLY A 121 10.49 -30.99 1.20
N LYS A 122 10.00 -31.53 2.32
CA LYS A 122 9.03 -32.64 2.35
C LYS A 122 7.58 -32.19 2.14
N PHE A 123 7.27 -30.90 2.15
CA PHE A 123 5.91 -30.39 2.03
C PHE A 123 5.52 -30.14 0.56
N HIS A 124 5.43 -31.20 -0.24
CA HIS A 124 5.25 -31.12 -1.70
C HIS A 124 3.91 -30.49 -2.15
N ILE A 125 2.91 -30.42 -1.27
CA ILE A 125 1.58 -29.86 -1.56
C ILE A 125 1.27 -28.58 -0.76
N LEU A 126 2.25 -28.01 -0.06
CA LEU A 126 2.04 -26.82 0.76
C LEU A 126 1.57 -25.66 -0.10
N LYS A 127 0.47 -25.03 0.30
CA LYS A 127 -0.09 -23.82 -0.32
C LYS A 127 0.07 -22.59 0.55
N PHE A 128 0.07 -22.77 1.87
CA PHE A 128 0.19 -21.68 2.83
C PHE A 128 1.23 -22.02 3.89
N LEU A 129 2.15 -21.09 4.13
CA LEU A 129 3.12 -21.14 5.21
C LEU A 129 3.12 -19.81 5.95
N SER A 130 2.84 -19.83 7.26
CA SER A 130 3.07 -18.68 8.13
C SER A 130 4.19 -18.95 9.12
N LEU A 131 5.16 -18.04 9.13
CA LEU A 131 6.27 -17.92 10.07
C LEU A 131 6.21 -16.54 10.77
N LYS A 132 5.03 -15.91 10.75
CA LYS A 132 4.77 -14.60 11.33
C LYS A 132 5.16 -14.55 12.82
N ARG A 133 5.62 -13.39 13.30
CA ARG A 133 5.92 -13.17 14.72
C ARG A 133 6.87 -14.22 15.29
N ASN A 134 7.99 -14.44 14.60
CA ASN A 134 9.12 -15.18 15.12
C ASN A 134 10.36 -14.25 15.16
N PRO A 135 11.38 -14.53 15.97
CA PRO A 135 12.60 -13.73 15.99
C PRO A 135 13.60 -14.03 14.85
N ILE A 136 13.13 -14.38 13.64
CA ILE A 136 14.01 -14.79 12.53
C ILE A 136 14.75 -13.57 11.96
N GLU A 137 16.08 -13.65 11.89
CA GLU A 137 16.92 -12.57 11.33
C GLU A 137 17.34 -12.81 9.88
N THR A 138 17.48 -14.06 9.47
CA THR A 138 17.95 -14.46 8.15
C THR A 138 17.30 -15.76 7.70
N ILE A 139 17.11 -15.91 6.38
CA ILE A 139 16.69 -17.16 5.75
C ILE A 139 17.80 -17.62 4.79
N ASP A 140 18.14 -18.90 4.86
CA ASP A 140 19.04 -19.54 3.89
C ASP A 140 18.36 -19.64 2.51
N ALA A 141 19.11 -19.47 1.43
CA ALA A 141 18.56 -19.50 0.07
C ALA A 141 17.85 -20.82 -0.28
N LYS A 142 18.20 -21.92 0.40
CA LYS A 142 17.63 -23.26 0.19
C LYS A 142 16.54 -23.62 1.19
N ALA A 143 16.19 -22.74 2.13
CA ALA A 143 15.21 -23.03 3.18
C ALA A 143 13.83 -23.46 2.63
N PHE A 144 13.39 -22.82 1.54
CA PHE A 144 12.10 -23.06 0.89
C PHE A 144 12.18 -23.95 -0.35
N ASN A 145 13.31 -24.61 -0.58
CA ASN A 145 13.48 -25.48 -1.73
C ASN A 145 12.43 -26.62 -1.69
N GLY A 146 11.81 -26.92 -2.83
CA GLY A 146 10.73 -27.90 -2.96
C GLY A 146 9.31 -27.36 -2.79
N LEU A 147 9.12 -26.11 -2.34
CA LEU A 147 7.81 -25.49 -2.11
C LEU A 147 7.17 -24.89 -3.38
N ARG A 148 7.22 -25.61 -4.51
CA ARG A 148 6.78 -25.12 -5.83
C ARG A 148 5.28 -24.82 -5.94
N ARG A 149 4.47 -25.34 -5.02
CA ARG A 149 3.00 -25.15 -4.98
C ARG A 149 2.56 -24.10 -3.94
N LEU A 150 3.51 -23.47 -3.26
CA LEU A 150 3.22 -22.47 -2.24
C LEU A 150 2.63 -21.23 -2.90
N LEU A 151 1.47 -20.80 -2.41
CA LEU A 151 0.73 -19.63 -2.90
C LEU A 151 0.88 -18.44 -1.94
N HIS A 152 1.02 -18.71 -0.65
CA HIS A 152 1.10 -17.68 0.39
C HIS A 152 2.25 -17.97 1.34
N LEU A 153 3.14 -16.99 1.51
CA LEU A 153 4.21 -17.01 2.50
C LEU A 153 4.12 -15.76 3.39
N ASP A 154 3.87 -15.99 4.68
CA ASP A 154 3.86 -14.93 5.70
C ASP A 154 5.13 -14.97 6.54
N LEU A 155 5.97 -13.95 6.38
CA LEU A 155 7.22 -13.70 7.10
C LEU A 155 7.15 -12.39 7.90
N SER A 156 5.95 -11.88 8.15
CA SER A 156 5.75 -10.62 8.85
C SER A 156 6.15 -10.66 10.32
N PHE A 157 6.42 -9.48 10.91
CA PHE A 157 6.77 -9.36 12.34
C PHE A 157 7.98 -10.21 12.73
N ASN A 158 8.98 -10.30 11.84
CA ASN A 158 10.26 -10.93 12.11
C ASN A 158 11.35 -9.86 12.31
N ARG A 159 12.63 -10.24 12.21
CA ARG A 159 13.78 -9.34 12.42
C ARG A 159 14.66 -9.24 11.17
N PHE A 160 14.12 -9.53 9.99
CA PHE A 160 14.89 -9.49 8.74
C PHE A 160 15.48 -8.11 8.52
N LYS A 161 16.80 -8.04 8.30
CA LYS A 161 17.51 -6.80 7.95
C LYS A 161 17.74 -6.64 6.45
N ILE A 162 17.82 -7.76 5.72
CA ILE A 162 18.15 -7.81 4.30
C ILE A 162 17.30 -8.88 3.63
N VAL A 163 16.77 -8.60 2.45
CA VAL A 163 16.22 -9.63 1.55
C VAL A 163 17.34 -10.03 0.58
N ARG A 164 17.89 -11.23 0.78
CA ARG A 164 19.03 -11.74 0.01
C ARG A 164 18.60 -12.28 -1.34
N SER A 165 19.53 -12.27 -2.30
CA SER A 165 19.33 -12.88 -3.61
C SER A 165 18.96 -14.36 -3.48
N ASN A 166 18.11 -14.84 -4.40
CA ASN A 166 17.72 -16.25 -4.52
C ASN A 166 16.96 -16.85 -3.32
N THR A 167 16.63 -16.07 -2.27
CA THR A 167 15.90 -16.59 -1.09
C THR A 167 14.56 -17.22 -1.46
N PHE A 168 13.90 -16.71 -2.51
CA PHE A 168 12.57 -17.16 -2.93
C PHE A 168 12.54 -17.81 -4.32
N ALA A 169 13.71 -18.21 -4.86
CA ALA A 169 13.87 -18.61 -6.26
C ALA A 169 12.95 -19.77 -6.71
N GLU A 170 12.68 -20.74 -5.84
CA GLU A 170 11.87 -21.93 -6.15
C GLU A 170 10.36 -21.72 -5.89
N LEU A 171 9.95 -20.55 -5.42
CA LEU A 171 8.55 -20.25 -5.08
C LEU A 171 7.75 -19.76 -6.30
N GLU A 172 7.81 -20.53 -7.40
CA GLU A 172 7.29 -20.13 -8.70
C GLU A 172 5.78 -19.86 -8.72
N SER A 173 5.01 -20.54 -7.87
CA SER A 173 3.54 -20.36 -7.78
C SER A 173 3.11 -19.28 -6.79
N LEU A 174 4.04 -18.58 -6.14
CA LEU A 174 3.71 -17.70 -5.03
C LEU A 174 2.89 -16.50 -5.51
N ASP A 175 1.71 -16.31 -4.91
CA ASP A 175 0.80 -15.19 -5.19
C ASP A 175 1.02 -14.05 -4.18
N ILE A 176 1.29 -14.40 -2.91
CA ILE A 176 1.39 -13.46 -1.79
C ILE A 176 2.69 -13.69 -1.01
N LEU A 177 3.48 -12.63 -0.87
CA LEU A 177 4.65 -12.59 0.00
C LEU A 177 4.49 -11.43 1.00
N ASN A 178 4.41 -11.77 2.29
CA ASN A 178 4.32 -10.79 3.35
C ASN A 178 5.64 -10.68 4.13
N LEU A 179 6.32 -9.53 4.01
CA LEU A 179 7.55 -9.18 4.71
C LEU A 179 7.38 -7.93 5.59
N ASN A 180 6.13 -7.53 5.88
CA ASN A 180 5.89 -6.32 6.65
C ASN A 180 6.33 -6.45 8.12
N TRP A 181 6.48 -5.30 8.80
CA TRP A 181 6.92 -5.27 10.20
C TRP A 181 8.23 -6.02 10.45
N ASN A 182 9.21 -5.78 9.59
CA ASN A 182 10.58 -6.29 9.74
C ASN A 182 11.56 -5.11 9.92
N ASN A 183 12.86 -5.39 9.90
CA ASN A 183 13.92 -4.40 9.99
C ASN A 183 14.65 -4.20 8.66
N ILE A 184 13.99 -4.45 7.53
CA ILE A 184 14.65 -4.52 6.22
C ILE A 184 15.16 -3.14 5.85
N THR A 185 16.47 -3.03 5.65
CA THR A 185 17.12 -1.80 5.17
C THR A 185 17.58 -1.91 3.71
N TYR A 186 17.71 -3.15 3.19
CA TYR A 186 18.28 -3.42 1.88
C TYR A 186 17.62 -4.63 1.19
N ILE A 187 17.42 -4.52 -0.13
CA ILE A 187 16.87 -5.56 -1.00
C ILE A 187 17.90 -5.77 -2.12
N HIS A 188 18.38 -7.00 -2.30
CA HIS A 188 19.29 -7.34 -3.39
C HIS A 188 18.57 -7.35 -4.75
N ASN A 189 19.29 -7.08 -5.85
CA ASN A 189 18.71 -7.02 -7.20
C ASN A 189 17.99 -8.31 -7.66
N ASP A 190 18.40 -9.48 -7.16
CA ASP A 190 17.77 -10.77 -7.46
C ASP A 190 17.09 -11.39 -6.22
N ALA A 191 16.68 -10.55 -5.27
CA ALA A 191 15.94 -10.98 -4.08
C ALA A 191 14.63 -11.71 -4.43
N PHE A 192 13.98 -11.28 -5.51
CA PHE A 192 12.68 -11.78 -5.95
C PHE A 192 12.73 -12.59 -7.26
N VAL A 193 13.90 -13.10 -7.64
CA VAL A 193 13.99 -14.03 -8.77
C VAL A 193 13.06 -15.24 -8.52
N GLY A 194 12.47 -15.78 -9.59
CA GLY A 194 11.52 -16.90 -9.52
C GLY A 194 10.08 -16.51 -9.16
N LEU A 195 9.84 -15.31 -8.62
CA LEU A 195 8.50 -14.85 -8.19
C LEU A 195 7.65 -14.26 -9.33
N MET A 196 7.65 -14.88 -10.51
CA MET A 196 6.99 -14.35 -11.70
C MET A 196 5.46 -14.27 -11.58
N ASN A 197 4.85 -15.11 -10.72
CA ASN A 197 3.40 -15.12 -10.49
C ASN A 197 2.95 -14.24 -9.31
N LEU A 198 3.88 -13.57 -8.62
CA LEU A 198 3.56 -12.80 -7.43
C LEU A 198 2.63 -11.64 -7.76
N LYS A 199 1.52 -11.54 -7.02
CA LYS A 199 0.49 -10.50 -7.19
C LYS A 199 0.54 -9.47 -6.07
N TYR A 200 0.90 -9.87 -4.86
CA TYR A 200 0.88 -9.02 -3.68
C TYR A 200 2.21 -9.11 -2.92
N LEU A 201 2.88 -7.97 -2.78
CA LEU A 201 4.12 -7.86 -2.02
C LEU A 201 3.97 -6.82 -0.92
N TYR A 202 4.12 -7.28 0.33
CA TYR A 202 4.09 -6.41 1.51
C TYR A 202 5.50 -6.16 2.04
N LEU A 203 5.97 -4.92 1.90
CA LEU A 203 7.25 -4.43 2.43
C LEU A 203 7.04 -3.22 3.35
N ASN A 204 5.80 -2.88 3.69
CA ASN A 204 5.45 -1.79 4.59
C ASN A 204 5.96 -2.02 6.02
N TYR A 205 6.10 -0.95 6.80
CA TYR A 205 6.64 -1.01 8.17
C TYR A 205 8.03 -1.68 8.23
N ASN A 206 8.94 -1.22 7.38
CA ASN A 206 10.35 -1.62 7.36
C ASN A 206 11.25 -0.37 7.49
N LYS A 207 12.54 -0.50 7.16
CA LYS A 207 13.53 0.58 7.27
C LYS A 207 14.23 0.84 5.93
N ILE A 208 13.56 0.55 4.81
CA ILE A 208 14.13 0.67 3.46
C ILE A 208 14.39 2.16 3.20
N LYS A 209 15.62 2.48 2.76
CA LYS A 209 16.05 3.87 2.54
C LYS A 209 16.05 4.28 1.06
N THR A 210 16.30 3.34 0.18
CA THR A 210 16.45 3.58 -1.26
C THR A 210 15.86 2.42 -2.04
N LEU A 211 15.17 2.71 -3.14
CA LEU A 211 14.78 1.71 -4.12
C LEU A 211 15.78 1.74 -5.27
N LEU A 212 16.58 0.70 -5.39
CA LEU A 212 17.64 0.59 -6.40
C LEU A 212 17.06 0.22 -7.77
N ALA A 213 17.89 0.40 -8.81
CA ALA A 213 17.62 -0.13 -10.13
C ALA A 213 17.23 -1.62 -10.05
N ASP A 214 16.22 -2.01 -10.81
CA ASP A 214 15.82 -3.41 -10.96
C ASP A 214 15.41 -4.14 -9.67
N SER A 215 15.18 -3.42 -8.56
CA SER A 215 14.76 -4.01 -7.27
C SER A 215 13.56 -4.96 -7.39
N PHE A 216 12.70 -4.74 -8.39
CA PHE A 216 11.48 -5.50 -8.65
C PHE A 216 11.42 -6.08 -10.08
N LYS A 217 12.54 -6.22 -10.79
CA LYS A 217 12.56 -6.57 -12.23
C LYS A 217 11.83 -7.88 -12.58
N HIS A 218 11.81 -8.84 -11.67
CA HIS A 218 11.23 -10.18 -11.89
C HIS A 218 9.71 -10.25 -11.59
N LEU A 219 9.13 -9.20 -10.99
CA LEU A 219 7.74 -9.20 -10.50
C LEU A 219 6.74 -8.72 -11.56
N THR A 220 6.76 -9.34 -12.75
CA THR A 220 6.03 -8.87 -13.94
C THR A 220 4.50 -8.95 -13.83
N ASN A 221 3.97 -9.80 -12.94
CA ASN A 221 2.53 -9.93 -12.67
C ASN A 221 2.06 -9.21 -11.40
N LEU A 222 2.93 -8.42 -10.75
CA LEU A 222 2.59 -7.74 -9.50
C LEU A 222 1.42 -6.78 -9.69
N LYS A 223 0.44 -6.86 -8.80
CA LYS A 223 -0.79 -6.04 -8.80
C LYS A 223 -0.77 -4.99 -7.72
N ILE A 224 -0.21 -5.32 -6.54
CA ILE A 224 -0.13 -4.40 -5.40
C ILE A 224 1.24 -4.47 -4.74
N LEU A 225 1.82 -3.29 -4.52
CA LEU A 225 3.08 -3.10 -3.81
C LEU A 225 2.88 -2.17 -2.61
N TYR A 226 3.07 -2.70 -1.42
CA TYR A 226 3.02 -1.94 -0.16
C TYR A 226 4.43 -1.58 0.30
N LEU A 227 4.73 -0.29 0.33
CA LEU A 227 6.01 0.29 0.77
C LEU A 227 5.80 1.41 1.80
N GLU A 228 4.58 1.62 2.29
CA GLU A 228 4.28 2.66 3.27
C GLU A 228 4.98 2.42 4.61
N ASN A 229 5.23 3.50 5.36
CA ASN A 229 5.94 3.45 6.64
C ASN A 229 7.34 2.81 6.51
N ASN A 230 8.12 3.30 5.54
CA ASN A 230 9.54 3.01 5.40
C ASN A 230 10.35 4.31 5.61
N ARG A 231 11.59 4.35 5.14
CA ARG A 231 12.48 5.52 5.20
C ARG A 231 12.96 5.91 3.80
N ILE A 232 12.16 5.62 2.78
CA ILE A 232 12.55 5.77 1.37
C ILE A 232 12.75 7.26 1.10
N ARG A 233 13.95 7.64 0.68
CA ARG A 233 14.31 9.01 0.29
C ARG A 233 14.47 9.12 -1.22
N GLU A 234 14.98 8.07 -1.83
CA GLU A 234 15.37 8.04 -3.23
C GLU A 234 14.75 6.83 -3.94
N ILE A 235 14.20 7.09 -5.13
CA ILE A 235 13.67 6.07 -6.03
C ILE A 235 14.47 6.15 -7.32
N HIS A 236 15.22 5.09 -7.62
CA HIS A 236 15.97 5.02 -8.87
C HIS A 236 15.00 5.09 -10.08
N PRO A 237 15.35 5.81 -11.17
CA PRO A 237 14.49 6.00 -12.35
C PRO A 237 13.85 4.72 -12.90
N VAL A 238 14.60 3.61 -12.87
CA VAL A 238 14.14 2.31 -13.40
C VAL A 238 13.69 1.31 -12.35
N ALA A 239 13.51 1.72 -11.09
CA ALA A 239 13.12 0.82 -9.99
C ALA A 239 11.81 0.06 -10.28
N PHE A 240 10.90 0.66 -11.05
CA PHE A 240 9.57 0.12 -11.36
C PHE A 240 9.37 -0.31 -12.83
N ASN A 241 10.42 -0.33 -13.65
CA ASN A 241 10.29 -0.49 -15.12
C ASN A 241 9.53 -1.75 -15.59
N ASN A 242 9.54 -2.82 -14.81
CA ASN A 242 8.93 -4.10 -15.20
C ASN A 242 7.52 -4.32 -14.61
N LEU A 243 7.01 -3.37 -13.84
CA LEU A 243 5.75 -3.50 -13.10
C LEU A 243 4.54 -3.01 -13.92
N ARG A 244 4.45 -3.39 -15.20
CA ARG A 244 3.39 -2.93 -16.13
C ARG A 244 1.98 -3.30 -15.67
N ASN A 245 1.87 -4.39 -14.92
CA ASN A 245 0.62 -4.93 -14.38
C ASN A 245 0.20 -4.32 -13.04
N LEU A 246 1.01 -3.43 -12.45
CA LEU A 246 0.78 -2.87 -11.11
C LEU A 246 -0.42 -1.93 -11.14
N ASN A 247 -1.37 -2.15 -10.23
CA ASN A 247 -2.58 -1.35 -10.11
C ASN A 247 -2.53 -0.39 -8.91
N TYR A 248 -1.86 -0.79 -7.83
CA TYR A 248 -1.82 -0.03 -6.58
C TYR A 248 -0.40 0.06 -6.05
N LEU A 249 0.07 1.29 -5.81
CA LEU A 249 1.40 1.57 -5.25
C LEU A 249 1.29 2.46 -4.02
N TYR A 250 1.64 1.89 -2.86
CA TYR A 250 1.58 2.58 -1.57
C TYR A 250 2.97 3.02 -1.11
N LEU A 251 3.22 4.33 -1.11
CA LEU A 251 4.47 4.97 -0.69
C LEU A 251 4.27 5.99 0.45
N ASN A 252 3.10 5.98 1.10
CA ASN A 252 2.79 6.89 2.20
C ASN A 252 3.80 6.81 3.36
N ASN A 253 3.95 7.88 4.12
CA ASN A 253 4.80 7.90 5.32
C ASN A 253 6.23 7.42 5.02
N ASN A 254 6.87 8.08 4.07
CA ASN A 254 8.28 7.88 3.73
C ASN A 254 9.01 9.24 3.83
N SER A 255 10.17 9.39 3.21
CA SER A 255 10.95 10.63 3.23
C SER A 255 11.35 11.04 1.81
N ILE A 256 10.51 10.74 0.82
CA ILE A 256 10.78 11.01 -0.60
C ILE A 256 10.77 12.53 -0.79
N SER A 257 11.91 13.09 -1.18
CA SER A 257 12.08 14.55 -1.36
C SER A 257 11.88 15.03 -2.79
N TYR A 258 12.06 14.15 -3.77
CA TYR A 258 11.83 14.45 -5.19
C TYR A 258 11.41 13.19 -5.95
N LEU A 259 10.76 13.40 -7.09
CA LEU A 259 10.47 12.38 -8.08
C LEU A 259 11.30 12.71 -9.33
N VAL A 260 12.06 11.73 -9.82
CA VAL A 260 12.82 11.89 -11.05
C VAL A 260 11.89 11.64 -12.24
N GLN A 261 12.17 12.35 -13.34
CA GLN A 261 11.50 12.12 -14.59
C GLN A 261 11.48 10.62 -14.94
N TYR A 262 10.31 10.14 -15.37
CA TYR A 262 10.09 8.75 -15.80
C TYR A 262 10.15 7.66 -14.72
N ASN A 263 10.22 7.99 -13.42
CA ASN A 263 10.11 6.99 -12.34
C ASN A 263 8.92 6.04 -12.52
N PHE A 264 7.82 6.54 -13.10
CA PHE A 264 6.56 5.80 -13.28
C PHE A 264 6.22 5.48 -14.74
N LYS A 265 7.15 5.69 -15.69
CA LYS A 265 6.87 5.63 -17.13
C LYS A 265 6.25 4.31 -17.61
N GLN A 266 6.61 3.20 -16.97
CA GLN A 266 6.14 1.86 -17.35
C GLN A 266 4.91 1.39 -16.55
N LEU A 267 4.39 2.19 -15.62
CA LEU A 267 3.25 1.83 -14.76
C LEU A 267 1.91 2.12 -15.44
N SER A 268 1.71 1.62 -16.66
CA SER A 268 0.55 1.93 -17.51
C SER A 268 -0.80 1.45 -16.96
N SER A 269 -0.81 0.44 -16.08
CA SER A 269 -2.02 -0.08 -15.44
C SER A 269 -2.27 0.48 -14.04
N LEU A 270 -1.45 1.43 -13.58
CA LEU A 270 -1.58 1.99 -12.24
C LEU A 270 -2.86 2.81 -12.12
N VAL A 271 -3.63 2.54 -11.07
CA VAL A 271 -4.93 3.16 -10.79
C VAL A 271 -4.83 4.08 -9.58
N ASP A 272 -4.06 3.68 -8.58
CA ASP A 272 -3.93 4.38 -7.29
C ASP A 272 -2.46 4.54 -6.91
N LEU A 273 -2.04 5.80 -6.73
CA LEU A 273 -0.70 6.17 -6.29
C LEU A 273 -0.79 7.00 -5.01
N GLN A 274 -0.22 6.45 -3.94
CA GLN A 274 -0.27 7.05 -2.61
C GLN A 274 1.11 7.55 -2.19
N LEU A 275 1.27 8.85 -2.10
CA LEU A 275 2.51 9.56 -1.76
C LEU A 275 2.32 10.52 -0.57
N ARG A 276 1.27 10.35 0.23
CA ARG A 276 1.02 11.21 1.39
C ARG A 276 2.13 11.12 2.42
N SER A 277 2.33 12.20 3.18
CA SER A 277 3.30 12.22 4.29
C SER A 277 4.72 11.85 3.80
N ASN A 278 5.17 12.54 2.76
CA ASN A 278 6.53 12.50 2.26
C ASN A 278 7.16 13.90 2.40
N SER A 279 8.26 14.16 1.71
CA SER A 279 9.00 15.42 1.80
C SER A 279 9.12 16.13 0.44
N LEU A 280 8.19 15.86 -0.49
CA LEU A 280 8.20 16.45 -1.84
C LEU A 280 8.05 17.97 -1.75
N SER A 281 8.96 18.72 -2.35
CA SER A 281 8.94 20.20 -2.34
C SER A 281 8.30 20.82 -3.59
N GLU A 282 8.31 20.10 -4.71
CA GLU A 282 7.68 20.52 -5.96
C GLU A 282 7.27 19.31 -6.81
N ILE A 283 6.32 19.52 -7.72
CA ILE A 283 6.04 18.57 -8.81
C ILE A 283 6.83 19.02 -10.03
N GLN A 284 7.83 18.23 -10.42
CA GLN A 284 8.68 18.54 -11.58
C GLN A 284 7.99 18.19 -12.90
N THR A 285 8.42 18.84 -13.98
CA THR A 285 7.96 18.55 -15.35
C THR A 285 8.00 17.04 -15.64
N SER A 286 6.90 16.48 -16.14
CA SER A 286 6.80 15.05 -16.47
C SER A 286 7.02 14.06 -15.31
N SER A 287 6.88 14.47 -14.04
CA SER A 287 7.02 13.58 -12.88
C SER A 287 6.10 12.35 -12.95
N PHE A 288 4.91 12.52 -13.54
CA PHE A 288 3.86 11.49 -13.63
C PHE A 288 3.65 10.95 -15.05
N ASN A 289 4.59 11.21 -15.96
CA ASN A 289 4.48 10.73 -17.33
C ASN A 289 4.43 9.19 -17.36
N GLY A 290 3.53 8.63 -18.19
CA GLY A 290 3.23 7.19 -18.30
C GLY A 290 2.05 6.71 -17.46
N LEU A 291 1.54 7.54 -16.54
CA LEU A 291 0.41 7.22 -15.67
C LEU A 291 -0.97 7.51 -16.31
N SER A 292 -1.15 7.12 -17.57
CA SER A 292 -2.35 7.42 -18.36
C SER A 292 -3.64 6.80 -17.83
N GLY A 293 -3.54 5.69 -17.06
CA GLY A 293 -4.67 5.02 -16.42
C GLY A 293 -4.91 5.42 -14.96
N LEU A 294 -4.11 6.34 -14.39
CA LEU A 294 -4.19 6.69 -12.99
C LEU A 294 -5.48 7.45 -12.70
N LYS A 295 -6.22 7.00 -11.67
CA LYS A 295 -7.49 7.60 -11.25
C LYS A 295 -7.35 8.37 -9.95
N PHE A 296 -6.48 7.92 -9.06
CA PHE A 296 -6.31 8.50 -7.72
C PHE A 296 -4.85 8.82 -7.46
N LEU A 297 -4.57 10.11 -7.22
CA LEU A 297 -3.23 10.59 -6.87
C LEU A 297 -3.29 11.33 -5.55
N TYR A 298 -2.56 10.81 -4.57
CA TYR A 298 -2.56 11.35 -3.22
C TYR A 298 -1.19 11.91 -2.84
N LEU A 299 -1.10 13.23 -2.78
CA LEU A 299 0.12 14.00 -2.48
C LEU A 299 -0.02 14.86 -1.20
N GLY A 300 -1.08 14.65 -0.43
CA GLY A 300 -1.31 15.41 0.80
C GLY A 300 -0.19 15.25 1.84
N GLN A 301 -0.04 16.22 2.75
CA GLN A 301 0.97 16.23 3.82
C GLN A 301 2.41 16.11 3.28
N ASN A 302 2.71 16.80 2.18
CA ASN A 302 4.06 17.00 1.67
C ASN A 302 4.53 18.44 1.91
N ASN A 303 5.65 18.83 1.31
CA ASN A 303 6.20 20.18 1.39
C ASN A 303 6.00 20.97 0.07
N LEU A 304 5.00 20.61 -0.74
CA LEU A 304 4.86 21.13 -2.10
C LEU A 304 4.57 22.63 -2.07
N THR A 305 5.36 23.42 -2.81
CA THR A 305 5.13 24.87 -2.95
C THR A 305 4.67 25.28 -4.34
N ARG A 306 4.94 24.46 -5.36
CA ARG A 306 4.62 24.73 -6.77
C ARG A 306 4.51 23.46 -7.60
N ILE A 307 3.83 23.58 -8.74
CA ILE A 307 3.80 22.62 -9.84
C ILE A 307 4.56 23.28 -10.99
N GLN A 308 5.58 22.62 -11.53
CA GLN A 308 6.31 23.11 -12.71
C GLN A 308 5.43 22.98 -13.97
N PRO A 309 5.69 23.77 -15.03
CA PRO A 309 5.02 23.59 -16.31
C PRO A 309 5.07 22.14 -16.77
N TYR A 310 3.91 21.62 -17.19
CA TYR A 310 3.72 20.22 -17.58
C TYR A 310 4.05 19.20 -16.47
N GLY A 311 4.00 19.60 -15.19
CA GLY A 311 4.27 18.71 -14.06
C GLY A 311 3.23 17.58 -13.91
N LEU A 312 1.98 17.86 -14.28
CA LEU A 312 0.86 16.91 -14.23
C LEU A 312 0.58 16.23 -15.58
N ILE A 313 1.45 16.40 -16.59
CA ILE A 313 1.24 15.81 -17.91
C ILE A 313 1.18 14.27 -17.83
N GLY A 314 0.24 13.68 -18.57
CA GLY A 314 0.00 12.23 -18.60
C GLY A 314 -1.10 11.75 -17.66
N LEU A 315 -1.64 12.61 -16.79
CA LEU A 315 -2.71 12.29 -15.83
C LEU A 315 -4.14 12.47 -16.40
N ASN A 316 -4.34 12.10 -17.67
CA ASN A 316 -5.58 12.40 -18.42
C ASN A 316 -6.84 11.71 -17.86
N SER A 317 -6.65 10.57 -17.17
CA SER A 317 -7.73 9.77 -16.56
C SER A 317 -7.93 10.06 -15.06
N LEU A 318 -7.23 11.05 -14.51
CA LEU A 318 -7.24 11.32 -13.08
C LEU A 318 -8.61 11.81 -12.65
N LEU A 319 -9.18 11.20 -11.61
CA LEU A 319 -10.47 11.56 -11.03
C LEU A 319 -10.29 12.39 -9.76
N ILE A 320 -9.33 12.01 -8.91
CA ILE A 320 -9.08 12.67 -7.63
C ILE A 320 -7.61 13.07 -7.53
N LEU A 321 -7.40 14.37 -7.27
CA LEU A 321 -6.11 14.92 -6.91
C LEU A 321 -6.17 15.48 -5.49
N ASP A 322 -5.40 14.87 -4.60
CA ASP A 322 -5.23 15.35 -3.23
C ASP A 322 -3.91 16.08 -3.05
N LEU A 323 -4.00 17.37 -2.70
CA LEU A 323 -2.89 18.24 -2.34
C LEU A 323 -3.05 18.82 -0.91
N ILE A 324 -3.88 18.19 -0.06
CA ILE A 324 -4.20 18.65 1.30
C ILE A 324 -2.93 18.80 2.13
N GLY A 325 -2.78 19.87 2.92
CA GLY A 325 -1.69 19.95 3.89
C GLY A 325 -0.31 20.15 3.26
N ASN A 326 -0.23 20.91 2.16
CA ASN A 326 1.02 21.30 1.51
C ASN A 326 1.34 22.79 1.79
N ASN A 327 2.29 23.37 1.04
CA ASN A 327 2.78 24.73 1.24
C ASN A 327 2.52 25.65 0.03
N PHE A 328 1.51 25.37 -0.78
CA PHE A 328 1.14 26.22 -1.91
C PHE A 328 0.71 27.60 -1.41
N LYS A 329 1.35 28.66 -1.92
CA LYS A 329 0.99 30.07 -1.67
C LYS A 329 0.08 30.65 -2.75
N GLN A 330 0.21 30.11 -3.96
CA GLN A 330 -0.56 30.48 -5.15
C GLN A 330 -0.88 29.18 -5.89
N PHE A 331 -1.98 29.18 -6.64
CA PHE A 331 -2.39 28.04 -7.44
C PHE A 331 -2.98 28.51 -8.76
N SER A 332 -2.49 27.99 -9.89
CA SER A 332 -3.01 28.31 -11.23
C SER A 332 -3.70 27.10 -11.85
N LEU A 333 -4.84 27.33 -12.50
CA LEU A 333 -5.55 26.33 -13.30
C LEU A 333 -4.79 25.94 -14.59
N ASP A 334 -3.83 26.75 -15.04
CA ASP A 334 -3.02 26.45 -16.23
C ASP A 334 -2.21 25.14 -16.10
N ASN A 335 -2.01 24.67 -14.88
CA ASN A 335 -1.31 23.42 -14.59
C ASN A 335 -2.12 22.17 -15.01
N PHE A 336 -3.41 22.31 -15.33
CA PHE A 336 -4.37 21.21 -15.53
C PHE A 336 -4.65 20.88 -16.99
N LYS A 337 -3.69 21.18 -17.88
CA LYS A 337 -3.83 20.91 -19.32
C LYS A 337 -4.30 19.46 -19.59
N ASN A 338 -5.37 19.30 -20.35
CA ASN A 338 -6.01 18.02 -20.71
C ASN A 338 -6.54 17.14 -19.55
N MET A 339 -6.78 17.69 -18.35
CA MET A 339 -7.31 16.93 -17.20
C MET A 339 -8.85 16.79 -17.19
N ASN A 340 -9.41 16.32 -18.31
CA ASN A 340 -10.86 16.29 -18.56
C ASN A 340 -11.66 15.37 -17.62
N SER A 341 -11.00 14.44 -16.94
CA SER A 341 -11.64 13.45 -16.06
C SER A 341 -11.68 13.89 -14.59
N LEU A 342 -10.99 14.97 -14.21
CA LEU A 342 -10.80 15.35 -12.82
C LEU A 342 -12.13 15.76 -12.19
N THR A 343 -12.60 15.01 -11.20
CA THR A 343 -13.87 15.25 -10.50
C THR A 343 -13.68 15.99 -9.19
N THR A 344 -12.53 15.81 -8.54
CA THR A 344 -12.29 16.30 -7.19
C THR A 344 -10.86 16.80 -7.03
N LEU A 345 -10.74 18.05 -6.58
CA LEU A 345 -9.47 18.68 -6.26
C LEU A 345 -9.49 19.15 -4.81
N TRP A 346 -8.59 18.58 -4.00
CA TRP A 346 -8.44 18.99 -2.60
C TRP A 346 -7.19 19.84 -2.39
N LEU A 347 -7.39 21.09 -1.97
CA LEU A 347 -6.36 22.07 -1.61
C LEU A 347 -6.45 22.47 -0.14
N GLU A 348 -7.20 21.72 0.69
CA GLU A 348 -7.38 21.98 2.12
C GLU A 348 -6.03 22.17 2.82
N LYS A 349 -5.94 23.05 3.83
CA LYS A 349 -4.74 23.19 4.68
C LYS A 349 -3.47 23.54 3.91
N ASN A 350 -3.57 24.44 2.96
CA ASN A 350 -2.42 25.03 2.28
C ASN A 350 -2.16 26.46 2.81
N LYS A 351 -1.37 27.25 2.08
CA LYS A 351 -1.07 28.64 2.41
C LYS A 351 -1.57 29.60 1.32
N LEU A 352 -2.62 29.19 0.58
CA LEU A 352 -3.07 29.88 -0.61
C LEU A 352 -3.52 31.31 -0.28
N ARG A 353 -2.98 32.28 -1.01
CA ARG A 353 -3.35 33.70 -0.97
C ARG A 353 -4.05 34.15 -2.25
N SER A 354 -3.79 33.46 -3.35
CA SER A 354 -4.43 33.69 -4.64
C SER A 354 -4.68 32.37 -5.38
N ILE A 355 -5.72 32.39 -6.22
CA ILE A 355 -5.98 31.40 -7.25
C ILE A 355 -6.08 32.15 -8.56
N THR A 356 -5.28 31.73 -9.52
CA THR A 356 -5.17 32.37 -10.84
C THR A 356 -5.84 31.49 -11.89
N VAL A 357 -6.62 32.13 -12.74
CA VAL A 357 -7.28 31.53 -13.90
C VAL A 357 -7.09 32.52 -15.05
N ASN A 358 -6.70 32.01 -16.21
CA ASN A 358 -6.50 32.81 -17.41
C ASN A 358 -7.56 32.45 -18.45
N GLU A 359 -7.78 33.34 -19.42
CA GLU A 359 -8.75 33.10 -20.50
C GLU A 359 -8.36 31.90 -21.37
N ASP A 360 -7.06 31.61 -21.49
CA ASP A 360 -6.55 30.46 -22.24
C ASP A 360 -6.44 29.17 -21.42
N SER A 361 -6.78 29.20 -20.12
CA SER A 361 -6.76 27.97 -19.30
C SER A 361 -7.75 26.95 -19.86
N ASP A 362 -7.33 25.68 -19.96
CA ASP A 362 -8.21 24.57 -20.31
C ASP A 362 -9.38 24.46 -19.30
N PRO A 363 -10.62 24.23 -19.75
CA PRO A 363 -11.72 23.94 -18.84
C PRO A 363 -11.51 22.59 -18.15
N LEU A 364 -12.03 22.46 -16.93
CA LEU A 364 -12.11 21.19 -16.19
C LEU A 364 -13.58 20.72 -16.17
N PRO A 365 -14.07 20.10 -17.26
CA PRO A 365 -15.49 19.85 -17.45
C PRO A 365 -16.06 18.81 -16.48
N ALA A 366 -15.25 17.92 -15.91
CA ALA A 366 -15.72 16.91 -14.96
C ALA A 366 -15.65 17.36 -13.49
N LEU A 367 -15.04 18.51 -13.19
CA LEU A 367 -14.76 18.91 -11.81
C LEU A 367 -16.07 19.26 -11.10
N LYS A 368 -16.37 18.49 -10.05
CA LYS A 368 -17.57 18.65 -9.22
C LYS A 368 -17.26 19.27 -7.87
N ILE A 369 -16.10 18.96 -7.31
CA ILE A 369 -15.73 19.37 -5.96
C ILE A 369 -14.38 20.07 -5.99
N LEU A 370 -14.37 21.32 -5.54
CA LEU A 370 -13.17 22.12 -5.30
C LEU A 370 -13.09 22.48 -3.81
N ASP A 371 -12.15 21.87 -3.10
CA ASP A 371 -11.94 22.14 -1.68
C ASP A 371 -10.75 23.08 -1.47
N MET A 372 -11.01 24.25 -0.89
CA MET A 372 -10.03 25.28 -0.57
C MET A 372 -10.06 25.66 0.91
N ILE A 373 -10.62 24.80 1.76
CA ILE A 373 -10.74 25.04 3.20
C ILE A 373 -9.37 25.28 3.85
N ASP A 374 -9.31 26.09 4.89
CA ASP A 374 -8.12 26.26 5.75
C ASP A 374 -6.92 26.75 4.93
N ASN A 375 -7.08 27.95 4.38
CA ASN A 375 -6.11 28.65 3.56
C ASN A 375 -6.06 30.13 3.98
N SER A 376 -5.49 31.01 3.16
CA SER A 376 -5.37 32.45 3.43
C SER A 376 -5.97 33.31 2.31
N LEU A 377 -6.96 32.78 1.59
CA LEU A 377 -7.59 33.47 0.46
C LEU A 377 -8.41 34.67 0.95
N ARG A 378 -8.36 35.75 0.16
CA ARG A 378 -9.16 36.98 0.39
C ARG A 378 -10.17 37.22 -0.72
N SER A 379 -9.78 36.95 -1.96
CA SER A 379 -10.58 37.07 -3.19
C SER A 379 -9.92 36.30 -4.33
N PHE A 380 -10.66 36.06 -5.41
CA PHE A 380 -10.18 35.51 -6.69
C PHE A 380 -11.22 35.79 -7.79
N ASN A 381 -10.89 35.62 -9.07
CA ASN A 381 -11.86 35.83 -10.15
C ASN A 381 -12.87 34.66 -10.24
N TYR A 382 -13.93 34.70 -9.41
CA TYR A 382 -14.93 33.63 -9.35
C TYR A 382 -15.79 33.50 -10.61
N LYS A 383 -15.94 34.56 -11.40
CA LYS A 383 -16.68 34.52 -12.66
C LYS A 383 -15.91 33.72 -13.71
N LEU A 384 -14.64 34.08 -13.92
CA LEU A 384 -13.77 33.35 -14.84
C LEU A 384 -13.53 31.91 -14.36
N LEU A 385 -13.37 31.69 -13.05
CA LEU A 385 -13.30 30.34 -12.49
C LEU A 385 -14.55 29.52 -12.83
N SER A 386 -15.75 30.12 -12.74
CA SER A 386 -17.00 29.45 -13.09
C SER A 386 -17.10 29.10 -14.58
N GLU A 387 -16.51 29.90 -15.47
CA GLU A 387 -16.46 29.60 -16.92
C GLU A 387 -15.55 28.40 -17.20
N LYS A 388 -14.44 28.28 -16.47
CA LYS A 388 -13.51 27.14 -16.59
C LYS A 388 -13.97 25.88 -15.87
N LEU A 389 -14.92 25.99 -14.94
CA LEU A 389 -15.47 24.87 -14.16
C LEU A 389 -16.99 24.70 -14.41
N PRO A 390 -17.41 24.34 -15.64
CA PRO A 390 -18.82 24.45 -16.05
C PRO A 390 -19.78 23.51 -15.28
N ASN A 391 -19.28 22.41 -14.70
CA ASN A 391 -20.08 21.42 -13.98
C ASN A 391 -19.74 21.35 -12.48
N ILE A 392 -19.15 22.41 -11.92
CA ILE A 392 -18.86 22.49 -10.49
C ILE A 392 -20.15 22.37 -9.68
N GLN A 393 -20.11 21.57 -8.62
CA GLN A 393 -21.25 21.33 -7.73
C GLN A 393 -20.99 21.97 -6.37
N ASP A 394 -19.83 21.69 -5.78
CA ASP A 394 -19.49 22.12 -4.44
C ASP A 394 -18.13 22.85 -4.41
N ILE A 395 -18.13 24.04 -3.81
CA ILE A 395 -16.94 24.84 -3.54
C ILE A 395 -16.81 25.03 -2.03
N LEU A 396 -15.81 24.38 -1.44
CA LEU A 396 -15.59 24.43 0.00
C LEU A 396 -14.60 25.56 0.33
N ILE A 397 -15.07 26.55 1.10
CA ILE A 397 -14.38 27.85 1.31
C ILE A 397 -14.04 28.17 2.77
N GLY A 398 -14.39 27.29 3.71
CA GLY A 398 -14.24 27.54 5.15
C GLY A 398 -12.82 27.89 5.58
N LYS A 399 -12.68 28.55 6.73
CA LYS A 399 -11.38 28.88 7.36
C LYS A 399 -10.40 29.63 6.43
N ASN A 400 -10.90 30.60 5.69
CA ASN A 400 -10.10 31.54 4.90
C ASN A 400 -10.22 32.96 5.46
N ARG A 401 -9.58 33.95 4.81
CA ARG A 401 -9.58 35.37 5.22
C ARG A 401 -10.38 36.23 4.24
N TRP A 402 -11.57 35.78 3.86
CA TRP A 402 -12.37 36.39 2.81
C TRP A 402 -12.65 37.89 3.05
N ASN A 403 -12.52 38.69 2.00
CA ASN A 403 -13.12 40.02 1.97
C ASN A 403 -14.65 39.87 1.93
N CYS A 404 -15.38 40.62 2.76
CA CYS A 404 -16.81 40.43 2.92
C CYS A 404 -17.66 40.84 1.71
N ASP A 405 -17.31 41.94 1.04
CA ASP A 405 -17.99 42.36 -0.19
C ASP A 405 -17.78 41.32 -1.29
N PHE A 406 -16.55 40.81 -1.40
CA PHE A 406 -16.22 39.71 -2.30
C PHE A 406 -17.05 38.45 -2.01
N LEU A 407 -17.04 38.00 -0.75
CA LEU A 407 -17.71 36.77 -0.32
C LEU A 407 -19.21 36.82 -0.60
N LEU A 408 -19.87 37.95 -0.31
CA LEU A 408 -21.29 38.14 -0.58
C LEU A 408 -21.61 38.08 -2.09
N LYS A 409 -20.80 38.75 -2.92
CA LYS A 409 -20.96 38.74 -4.39
C LYS A 409 -20.75 37.36 -4.99
N MET A 410 -19.70 36.66 -4.55
CA MET A 410 -19.39 35.30 -4.99
C MET A 410 -20.51 34.32 -4.57
N TYR A 411 -20.95 34.38 -3.31
CA TYR A 411 -22.02 33.52 -2.80
C TYR A 411 -23.30 33.69 -3.62
N ASN A 412 -23.77 34.92 -3.80
CA ASN A 412 -24.97 35.19 -4.61
C ASN A 412 -24.82 34.72 -6.06
N TYR A 413 -23.63 34.88 -6.65
CA TYR A 413 -23.35 34.44 -8.01
C TYR A 413 -23.47 32.92 -8.19
N TYR A 414 -22.96 32.14 -7.24
CA TYR A 414 -23.01 30.68 -7.29
C TYR A 414 -24.38 30.12 -6.86
N SER A 415 -25.06 30.75 -5.91
CA SER A 415 -26.39 30.34 -5.45
C SER A 415 -27.43 30.32 -6.57
N VAL A 416 -27.43 31.32 -7.48
CA VAL A 416 -28.35 31.35 -8.63
C VAL A 416 -27.98 30.35 -9.73
N ARG A 417 -26.82 29.69 -9.64
CA ARG A 417 -26.32 28.67 -10.57
C ARG A 417 -26.40 27.26 -10.01
N ASN A 418 -27.06 27.07 -8.87
CA ASN A 418 -27.13 25.78 -8.16
C ASN A 418 -25.76 25.19 -7.80
N VAL A 419 -24.79 26.05 -7.51
CA VAL A 419 -23.47 25.64 -6.99
C VAL A 419 -23.44 25.89 -5.48
N SER A 420 -23.18 24.84 -4.72
CA SER A 420 -23.11 24.91 -3.27
C SER A 420 -21.79 25.56 -2.83
N VAL A 421 -21.89 26.63 -2.05
CA VAL A 421 -20.74 27.20 -1.34
C VAL A 421 -20.78 26.68 0.09
N CYS A 422 -19.75 25.94 0.49
CA CYS A 422 -19.74 25.14 1.71
C CYS A 422 -18.66 25.62 2.70
N LEU A 423 -18.94 25.63 4.00
CA LEU A 423 -17.92 25.89 5.03
C LEU A 423 -17.10 24.65 5.40
N ASP A 424 -17.69 23.47 5.23
CA ASP A 424 -17.09 22.18 5.51
C ASP A 424 -17.63 21.10 4.56
N ALA A 425 -17.17 19.86 4.73
CA ALA A 425 -17.58 18.72 3.91
C ALA A 425 -19.04 18.27 4.10
N LYS A 426 -19.75 18.73 5.14
CA LYS A 426 -21.18 18.44 5.32
C LYS A 426 -22.05 19.33 4.41
N CYS A 427 -21.51 20.48 4.01
CA CYS A 427 -22.14 21.46 3.12
C CYS A 427 -23.57 21.84 3.53
N ASN A 428 -23.74 22.37 4.74
CA ASN A 428 -25.02 22.89 5.19
C ASN A 428 -25.24 24.33 4.68
N ALA A 429 -26.16 24.50 3.72
CA ALA A 429 -26.46 25.80 3.11
C ALA A 429 -26.92 26.88 4.13
N ASN A 430 -27.70 26.49 5.15
CA ASN A 430 -28.16 27.41 6.19
C ASN A 430 -27.00 27.90 7.07
N GLU A 431 -26.04 27.03 7.36
CA GLU A 431 -24.84 27.40 8.11
C GLU A 431 -23.96 28.34 7.29
N THR A 432 -23.80 28.11 5.99
CA THR A 432 -23.08 29.04 5.11
C THR A 432 -23.76 30.42 5.07
N ASP A 433 -25.07 30.46 4.87
CA ASP A 433 -25.83 31.73 4.83
C ASP A 433 -25.72 32.49 6.16
N GLN A 434 -25.86 31.80 7.29
CA GLN A 434 -25.67 32.39 8.61
C GLN A 434 -24.24 32.90 8.81
N PHE A 435 -23.22 32.13 8.42
CA PHE A 435 -21.82 32.55 8.51
C PHE A 435 -21.57 33.83 7.72
N ILE A 436 -22.07 33.93 6.49
CA ILE A 436 -21.93 35.13 5.67
C ILE A 436 -22.65 36.31 6.31
N LYS A 437 -23.89 36.10 6.77
CA LYS A 437 -24.68 37.15 7.44
C LYS A 437 -24.01 37.64 8.71
N THR A 438 -23.44 36.76 9.53
CA THR A 438 -22.81 37.13 10.81
C THR A 438 -21.43 37.75 10.61
N ASN A 439 -20.61 37.26 9.68
CA ASN A 439 -19.25 37.76 9.51
C ASN A 439 -19.16 39.01 8.61
N CYS A 440 -20.19 39.26 7.79
CA CYS A 440 -20.19 40.34 6.81
C CYS A 440 -21.30 41.39 7.01
N SER A 441 -21.96 41.39 8.17
CA SER A 441 -23.09 42.29 8.49
C SER A 441 -22.73 43.78 8.57
N ASN A 442 -21.44 44.14 8.60
CA ASN A 442 -20.98 45.53 8.68
C ASN A 442 -20.61 46.15 7.32
N VAL A 443 -20.84 45.47 6.19
CA VAL A 443 -20.78 46.13 4.87
C VAL A 443 -22.08 46.89 4.70
N SER A 444 -22.16 48.06 5.34
CA SER A 444 -23.23 49.01 5.11
C SER A 444 -23.30 49.31 3.62
N PHE A 445 -24.37 48.88 2.96
CA PHE A 445 -24.89 49.64 1.84
C PHE A 445 -25.12 51.05 2.38
N HIS A 446 -24.22 51.99 2.11
CA HIS A 446 -24.52 53.40 2.25
C HIS A 446 -25.66 53.70 1.26
N ARG A 447 -26.90 53.54 1.73
CA ARG A 447 -28.04 54.27 1.20
C ARG A 447 -27.85 55.69 1.70
N ASP A 448 -27.38 56.57 0.83
CA ASP A 448 -27.52 57.99 1.07
C ASP A 448 -29.00 58.32 1.28
N SER A 449 -29.26 59.25 2.20
CA SER A 449 -30.56 59.65 2.74
C SER A 449 -31.50 60.35 1.74
N LYS A 450 -31.35 60.06 0.45
CA LYS A 450 -32.25 60.50 -0.62
C LYS A 450 -32.37 59.37 -1.65
N GLY A 451 -33.36 58.50 -1.50
CA GLY A 451 -33.56 57.30 -2.34
C GLY A 451 -33.58 57.57 -3.85
N ARG A 452 -32.40 57.49 -4.48
CA ARG A 452 -32.21 57.39 -5.93
C ARG A 452 -31.15 56.33 -6.20
N GLN A 453 -31.45 55.42 -7.12
CA GLN A 453 -30.48 54.47 -7.66
C GLN A 453 -29.54 55.23 -8.61
N HIS A 454 -28.23 55.16 -8.37
CA HIS A 454 -27.22 55.51 -9.37
C HIS A 454 -26.51 54.23 -9.81
N HIS A 455 -26.52 53.96 -11.11
CA HIS A 455 -25.50 53.16 -11.77
C HIS A 455 -24.16 53.93 -11.70
N PRO A 456 -23.03 53.28 -11.35
CA PRO A 456 -21.74 53.92 -11.52
C PRO A 456 -21.35 53.77 -13.00
N GLY A 457 -21.60 54.84 -13.76
CA GLY A 457 -20.91 55.11 -15.01
C GLY A 457 -19.46 55.51 -14.74
N GLU A 458 -18.63 55.16 -15.72
CA GLU A 458 -17.27 55.61 -15.99
C GLU A 458 -16.86 56.90 -15.28
N LYS A 459 -15.77 56.83 -14.50
CA LYS A 459 -14.76 57.88 -14.52
C LYS A 459 -13.37 57.26 -14.59
N THR A 460 -12.76 57.56 -15.71
CA THR A 460 -11.33 57.57 -16.01
C THR A 460 -10.51 58.10 -14.83
N GLY A 461 -9.42 57.40 -14.54
CA GLY A 461 -8.49 57.72 -13.47
C GLY A 461 -7.24 56.86 -13.63
N ILE A 462 -6.39 57.31 -14.55
CA ILE A 462 -5.04 56.84 -14.82
C ILE A 462 -4.25 56.73 -13.50
N ILE A 463 -3.71 55.54 -13.21
CA ILE A 463 -2.49 55.39 -12.43
C ILE A 463 -1.63 54.42 -13.22
N GLU A 464 -0.49 54.95 -13.64
CA GLU A 464 0.60 54.32 -14.37
C GLU A 464 1.14 53.13 -13.56
N ASP A 465 1.17 51.95 -14.17
CA ASP A 465 2.12 50.89 -13.82
C ASP A 465 3.04 50.76 -15.03
N ASP A 466 4.34 50.85 -14.75
CA ASP A 466 5.45 50.88 -15.69
C ASP A 466 5.45 49.67 -16.65
N GLU A 467 5.54 49.98 -17.94
CA GLU A 467 5.97 49.06 -19.00
C GLU A 467 7.46 48.74 -18.86
N GLU A 468 7.84 47.48 -19.09
CA GLU A 468 8.89 47.10 -20.06
C GLU A 468 9.03 45.57 -20.08
N ASP A 469 8.48 44.92 -21.09
CA ASP A 469 9.29 44.39 -22.21
C ASP A 469 8.44 43.52 -23.12
N ALA A 470 8.35 43.97 -24.37
CA ALA A 470 7.74 43.30 -25.49
C ALA A 470 8.70 42.26 -26.09
N GLU A 471 8.16 41.20 -26.68
CA GLU A 471 8.51 40.89 -28.07
C GLU A 471 7.46 39.98 -28.74
N GLN A 472 7.12 40.37 -29.95
CA GLN A 472 6.14 39.83 -30.89
C GLN A 472 6.60 38.51 -31.52
N ASN A 473 5.66 37.67 -31.95
CA ASN A 473 5.51 37.33 -33.38
C ASN A 473 4.26 36.49 -33.67
N ASP A 474 3.60 36.92 -34.75
CA ASP A 474 2.42 36.35 -35.42
C ASP A 474 2.67 34.98 -36.09
N PHE A 475 1.63 34.13 -36.19
CA PHE A 475 0.94 33.74 -37.46
C PHE A 475 -0.03 32.54 -37.28
N VAL A 476 -1.34 32.82 -37.41
CA VAL A 476 -2.36 32.27 -38.33
C VAL A 476 -2.55 30.75 -38.57
N LEU A 477 -3.78 30.30 -38.23
CA LEU A 477 -4.72 29.30 -38.82
C LEU A 477 -4.25 27.89 -39.18
N ASP A 478 -4.94 26.86 -38.66
CA ASP A 478 -6.10 26.31 -39.39
C ASP A 478 -6.95 25.34 -38.56
N SER A 479 -8.25 25.41 -38.86
CA SER A 479 -9.34 24.55 -38.42
C SER A 479 -9.25 23.14 -38.99
N GLU A 480 -9.72 22.13 -38.25
CA GLU A 480 -10.65 21.17 -38.86
C GLU A 480 -11.49 20.42 -37.82
N VAL A 481 -12.78 20.40 -38.11
CA VAL A 481 -13.89 19.74 -37.41
C VAL A 481 -14.01 18.33 -37.97
N VAL A 482 -14.06 17.29 -37.12
CA VAL A 482 -14.82 16.08 -37.45
C VAL A 482 -15.59 15.58 -36.22
N ASN A 483 -16.88 15.45 -36.46
CA ASN A 483 -17.95 15.02 -35.58
C ASN A 483 -18.08 13.49 -35.55
N ASN A 484 -18.77 13.04 -34.50
CA ASN A 484 -19.63 11.85 -34.38
C ASN A 484 -19.04 10.49 -33.98
N GLY A 485 -19.59 10.01 -32.86
CA GLY A 485 -20.42 8.80 -32.91
C GLY A 485 -19.91 7.66 -32.05
N GLY A 486 -20.61 7.36 -30.95
CA GLY A 486 -20.32 6.16 -30.17
C GLY A 486 -21.06 6.07 -28.85
N SER A 487 -22.36 5.80 -28.92
CA SER A 487 -23.18 5.32 -27.81
C SER A 487 -22.72 3.93 -27.34
N ASN A 488 -22.62 3.69 -26.03
CA ASN A 488 -23.50 2.72 -25.34
C ASN A 488 -23.00 2.33 -23.92
N ASN A 489 -23.97 2.41 -23.02
CA ASN A 489 -24.29 1.47 -21.95
C ASN A 489 -23.30 1.26 -20.79
N PHE A 490 -23.59 2.03 -19.74
CA PHE A 490 -23.42 1.67 -18.34
C PHE A 490 -23.90 0.25 -18.04
N ASN A 491 -23.05 -0.51 -17.37
CA ASN A 491 -23.48 -1.67 -16.59
C ASN A 491 -22.92 -1.54 -15.17
N ILE A 492 -23.84 -1.54 -14.20
CA ILE A 492 -23.60 -1.29 -12.79
C ILE A 492 -23.22 -2.62 -12.13
N SER A 493 -21.96 -2.75 -11.71
CA SER A 493 -21.54 -3.74 -10.72
C SER A 493 -20.25 -3.31 -10.03
N ASN A 494 -20.29 -2.13 -9.40
CA ASN A 494 -19.23 -1.65 -8.50
C ASN A 494 -19.81 -1.47 -7.10
N LEU A 495 -19.63 -2.49 -6.25
CA LEU A 495 -19.52 -2.30 -4.81
C LEU A 495 -18.07 -2.62 -4.44
N SER A 496 -17.19 -1.67 -4.72
CA SER A 496 -15.82 -1.68 -4.25
C SER A 496 -15.70 -0.86 -2.96
N ILE A 497 -14.83 -1.35 -2.09
CA ILE A 497 -14.56 -1.03 -0.68
C ILE A 497 -14.28 0.46 -0.36
N GLY A 498 -14.38 1.37 -1.34
CA GLY A 498 -14.22 2.82 -1.17
C GLY A 498 -15.25 3.49 -0.24
N VAL A 499 -16.41 2.86 0.00
CA VAL A 499 -17.42 3.38 0.94
C VAL A 499 -17.08 3.06 2.41
N LEU A 500 -16.21 2.08 2.68
CA LEU A 500 -15.87 1.71 4.06
C LEU A 500 -14.84 2.65 4.73
N LEU A 501 -14.13 3.47 3.94
CA LEU A 501 -13.18 4.46 4.46
C LEU A 501 -13.82 5.81 4.81
N LEU A 502 -15.08 6.04 4.44
CA LEU A 502 -15.88 7.19 4.89
C LEU A 502 -16.45 7.02 6.31
N LEU A 503 -16.38 5.81 6.89
CA LEU A 503 -16.88 5.51 8.24
C LEU A 503 -15.80 5.34 9.32
N LEU A 504 -14.50 5.50 9.00
CA LEU A 504 -13.41 5.42 9.99
C LEU A 504 -12.86 6.79 10.44
N ARG A 505 -13.53 7.90 10.10
CA ARG A 505 -13.23 9.24 10.61
C ARG A 505 -14.06 9.60 11.86
N THR A 506 -14.10 8.72 12.86
CA THR A 506 -14.47 9.09 14.24
C THR A 506 -13.79 8.14 15.22
N THR A 507 -12.65 8.56 15.78
CA THR A 507 -12.06 8.25 17.11
C THR A 507 -10.53 8.30 17.04
N THR A 508 -9.97 9.50 17.07
CA THR A 508 -8.64 9.72 17.65
C THR A 508 -8.79 10.80 18.72
N THR A 509 -9.20 10.37 19.90
CA THR A 509 -9.06 11.13 21.14
C THR A 509 -8.27 10.27 22.11
N THR A 510 -7.00 10.63 22.28
CA THR A 510 -6.29 10.69 23.56
C THR A 510 -6.76 9.74 24.67
N THR A 511 -5.94 8.73 24.99
CA THR A 511 -5.57 8.44 26.37
C THR A 511 -4.17 7.83 26.44
N THR A 512 -3.30 8.56 27.14
CA THR A 512 -2.11 8.08 27.83
C THR A 512 -2.49 7.16 28.99
N ASN A 513 -1.55 6.25 29.34
CA ASN A 513 -1.40 5.44 30.58
C ASN A 513 -1.84 3.97 30.51
N GLY A 514 -0.89 3.09 30.88
CA GLY A 514 -1.09 1.67 31.20
C GLY A 514 -0.10 0.76 30.52
#